data_AF-A0A6J6LYR3-F1
#
_entry.id   AF-A0A6J6LYR3-F1
#
_cell.length_a   1.000
_cell.length_b   1.000
_cell.length_c   1.000
_cell.angle_alpha   90.00
_cell.angle_beta   90.00
_cell.angle_gamma   90.00
#
_symmetry.space_group_name_H-M   'P 1'
#
loop_
_entity.id
_entity.type
_entity.pdbx_description
1 polymer ?
#
loop_
_entity_poly.entity_id
_entity_poly.type
_entity_poly.pdbx_seq_one_letter_code
_entity_poly.pdbx_strand_id
1 'polypeptide(L)'
;MQFKGSLSKCLLIALALTLIPISTYPTTAAGPQTPSCGYYKVTTDEIIVGVKFSKGKYQINSFGISCSKVMGSKGLFAKFLKLKDKEPLPKPWQYLAGAVGAPKFSSGPGVGFRVQLITPTPTPTPTPTPTPTPTSTPTPTPSRSSSPTQETNLPKVGDKCDQRGSTRTLSTFVLRCVPVINNLFEWVDYTPNQSNLADKNPSSNFTHCRIPDARLQKVQSQSIAYPVVPSNPNFTSTSTITIAIVPIDFPDLQGTYDPKIFMNQIQEETDQWNNWFTRGKSKINWVIYPDWIRANKESIEFNWIHPQSNTSQVLDNSISVGQDLIALTESKIDLKNIQDLLFIYPKNVSKIQDSVNYSRVMNTKNGGQFLGMFATSVWSYRDQESLAMWLIHENMHVFGFAGHSPAWPPIFSIAHNQAGLSRVMNVWDRMVLDWLNPGDIYCTDVESLHGESIMLVPEEREQSGPQGIMIKLSSHELLVVESHKRDEWSQSYPADFYGITLMYVDTTRDTDRSGENFGDDGKGTRFARTATYVDLHSLNHAPASNGSISDGVNYMLYQGESFDFKGVRVEFIKTGFNDIVRISKSG
;
A
#
# COMPACT_ATOMS: atom_id res chain seq x y z
N MET A 1 57.77 -13.52 27.91
CA MET A 1 58.93 -14.04 27.13
C MET A 1 58.59 -13.86 25.65
N GLN A 2 59.31 -12.99 24.94
CA GLN A 2 59.19 -12.76 23.50
C GLN A 2 59.97 -13.82 22.71
N PHE A 3 59.49 -14.23 21.52
CA PHE A 3 60.26 -14.47 20.27
C PHE A 3 59.23 -14.51 19.10
N LYS A 4 59.14 -13.48 18.25
CA LYS A 4 59.76 -13.29 16.90
C LYS A 4 59.40 -14.36 15.86
N GLY A 5 58.80 -13.91 14.75
CA GLY A 5 58.23 -14.76 13.68
C GLY A 5 59.14 -15.09 12.50
N SER A 6 58.55 -15.54 11.39
CA SER A 6 59.17 -15.56 10.05
C SER A 6 58.12 -15.69 8.93
N LEU A 7 58.49 -15.09 7.79
CA LEU A 7 57.79 -14.88 6.52
C LEU A 7 57.34 -16.16 5.78
N SER A 8 56.27 -16.05 4.97
CA SER A 8 56.40 -16.22 3.50
C SER A 8 55.11 -16.05 2.69
N LYS A 9 55.30 -15.31 1.58
CA LYS A 9 54.67 -15.42 0.24
C LYS A 9 53.34 -14.73 -0.03
N CYS A 10 53.50 -13.53 -0.60
CA CYS A 10 52.60 -12.92 -1.57
C CYS A 10 52.20 -13.90 -2.67
N LEU A 11 50.89 -14.00 -2.92
CA LEU A 11 50.32 -14.42 -4.19
C LEU A 11 49.30 -13.34 -4.60
N LEU A 12 49.75 -12.42 -5.47
CA LEU A 12 48.90 -11.45 -6.14
C LEU A 12 48.19 -12.16 -7.30
N ILE A 13 46.92 -12.52 -7.10
CA ILE A 13 46.03 -12.90 -8.20
C ILE A 13 45.36 -11.61 -8.69
N ALA A 14 45.83 -11.11 -9.83
CA ALA A 14 45.18 -10.04 -10.55
C ALA A 14 43.89 -10.58 -11.19
N LEU A 15 42.73 -10.29 -10.59
CA LEU A 15 41.43 -10.52 -11.22
C LEU A 15 41.04 -9.25 -11.98
N ALA A 16 41.29 -9.24 -13.29
CA ALA A 16 40.77 -8.23 -14.19
C ALA A 16 39.24 -8.41 -14.32
N LEU A 17 38.46 -7.65 -13.55
CA LEU A 17 37.04 -7.47 -13.81
C LEU A 17 36.88 -6.54 -15.01
N THR A 18 36.57 -7.13 -16.17
CA THR A 18 36.00 -6.44 -17.30
C THR A 18 34.65 -5.81 -16.89
N LEU A 19 34.60 -4.48 -16.89
CA LEU A 19 33.38 -3.69 -16.75
C LEU A 19 32.40 -4.01 -17.89
N ILE A 20 31.41 -4.84 -17.59
CA ILE A 20 30.17 -4.89 -18.36
C ILE A 20 29.28 -3.77 -17.79
N PRO A 21 28.78 -2.82 -18.60
CA PRO A 21 27.81 -1.84 -18.12
C PRO A 21 26.48 -2.56 -17.87
N ILE A 22 26.25 -2.98 -16.62
CA ILE A 22 24.94 -3.40 -16.15
C ILE A 22 24.10 -2.13 -15.98
N SER A 23 23.32 -1.82 -17.00
CA SER A 23 22.23 -0.85 -16.93
C SER A 23 21.06 -1.48 -16.18
N THR A 24 20.90 -1.20 -14.90
CA THR A 24 19.64 -1.41 -14.15
C THR A 24 19.62 -0.55 -12.90
N TYR A 25 18.68 0.40 -12.81
CA TYR A 25 17.84 0.62 -11.63
C TYR A 25 16.52 1.32 -12.06
N PRO A 26 15.38 0.93 -11.47
CA PRO A 26 14.07 1.45 -11.85
C PRO A 26 13.85 2.83 -11.22
N THR A 27 13.64 3.83 -12.07
CA THR A 27 13.16 5.13 -11.62
C THR A 27 11.67 5.02 -11.26
N THR A 28 11.31 5.29 -10.01
CA THR A 28 9.91 5.47 -9.58
C THR A 28 9.29 6.58 -10.45
N ALA A 29 8.35 6.19 -11.30
CA ALA A 29 7.59 7.13 -12.10
C ALA A 29 6.55 7.80 -11.19
N ALA A 30 6.48 9.13 -11.17
CA ALA A 30 5.38 9.87 -10.54
C ALA A 30 4.04 9.27 -11.00
N GLY A 31 3.05 9.19 -10.12
CA GLY A 31 1.71 8.68 -10.42
C GLY A 31 0.91 9.63 -11.34
N PRO A 32 -0.21 9.18 -11.92
CA PRO A 32 -1.06 10.03 -12.75
C PRO A 32 -1.68 11.12 -11.89
N GLN A 33 -1.67 12.37 -12.37
CA GLN A 33 -2.42 13.45 -11.75
C GLN A 33 -3.91 13.08 -11.68
N THR A 34 -4.45 13.11 -10.47
CA THR A 34 -5.88 13.05 -10.15
C THR A 34 -6.27 14.39 -9.49
N PRO A 35 -7.36 15.05 -9.92
CA PRO A 35 -8.26 14.65 -11.00
C PRO A 35 -7.61 14.72 -12.38
N SER A 36 -8.18 14.00 -13.35
CA SER A 36 -7.71 13.99 -14.75
C SER A 36 -7.61 15.40 -15.34
N CYS A 37 -6.68 15.59 -16.28
CA CYS A 37 -6.52 16.82 -17.04
C CYS A 37 -7.73 17.20 -17.91
N GLY A 38 -8.71 16.29 -18.04
CA GLY A 38 -9.94 16.49 -18.77
C GLY A 38 -10.03 15.62 -20.02
N TYR A 39 -10.99 15.97 -20.88
CA TYR A 39 -11.32 15.19 -22.07
C TYR A 39 -10.85 15.86 -23.36
N TYR A 40 -10.32 15.06 -24.28
CA TYR A 40 -9.94 15.48 -25.63
C TYR A 40 -10.73 14.67 -26.67
N LYS A 41 -11.38 15.34 -27.62
CA LYS A 41 -12.14 14.67 -28.69
C LYS A 41 -11.26 14.48 -29.92
N VAL A 42 -11.02 13.23 -30.29
CA VAL A 42 -10.38 12.83 -31.53
C VAL A 42 -11.47 12.67 -32.59
N THR A 43 -11.39 13.42 -33.68
CA THR A 43 -12.47 13.54 -34.68
C THR A 43 -12.36 12.54 -35.84
N THR A 44 -11.16 12.01 -36.06
CA THR A 44 -10.80 11.10 -37.16
C THR A 44 -9.90 10.00 -36.59
N ASP A 45 -9.86 8.83 -37.23
CA ASP A 45 -8.94 7.78 -36.80
C ASP A 45 -7.51 8.24 -37.11
N GLU A 46 -6.69 8.38 -36.06
CA GLU A 46 -5.29 8.82 -36.19
C GLU A 46 -4.33 7.67 -35.88
N ILE A 47 -3.12 7.73 -36.41
CA ILE A 47 -2.04 6.79 -36.08
C ILE A 47 -0.86 7.58 -35.54
N ILE A 48 -0.47 7.28 -34.30
CA ILE A 48 0.72 7.87 -33.67
C ILE A 48 1.72 6.72 -33.48
N VAL A 49 2.91 6.83 -34.09
CA VAL A 49 3.99 5.84 -34.00
C VAL A 49 3.53 4.37 -34.16
N GLY A 50 2.69 4.11 -35.16
CA GLY A 50 2.19 2.77 -35.48
C GLY A 50 1.04 2.27 -34.60
N VAL A 51 0.54 3.09 -33.66
CA VAL A 51 -0.63 2.76 -32.84
C VAL A 51 -1.85 3.55 -33.28
N LYS A 52 -2.97 2.84 -33.52
CA LYS A 52 -4.24 3.43 -33.92
C LYS A 52 -4.97 4.06 -32.73
N PHE A 53 -5.36 5.32 -32.89
CA PHE A 53 -6.25 6.07 -32.00
C PHE A 53 -7.56 6.35 -32.74
N SER A 54 -8.57 5.52 -32.50
CA SER A 54 -9.89 5.66 -33.13
C SER A 54 -10.57 6.98 -32.78
N LYS A 55 -11.43 7.48 -33.67
CA LYS A 55 -12.29 8.63 -33.37
C LYS A 55 -13.09 8.39 -32.08
N GLY A 56 -13.14 9.38 -31.20
CA GLY A 56 -13.83 9.25 -29.91
C GLY A 56 -13.38 10.26 -28.87
N LYS A 57 -13.92 10.14 -27.65
CA LYS A 57 -13.60 11.01 -26.52
C LYS A 57 -12.54 10.34 -25.66
N TYR A 58 -11.40 10.99 -25.46
CA TYR A 58 -10.30 10.47 -24.67
C TYR A 58 -10.18 11.22 -23.35
N GLN A 59 -9.99 10.50 -22.24
CA GLN A 59 -9.57 11.07 -20.96
C GLN A 59 -8.05 11.15 -20.91
N ILE A 60 -7.49 12.26 -20.42
CA ILE A 60 -6.05 12.47 -20.35
C ILE A 60 -5.59 12.60 -18.90
N ASN A 61 -4.54 11.88 -18.52
CA ASN A 61 -3.83 12.07 -17.25
C ASN A 61 -2.36 12.34 -17.53
N SER A 62 -1.82 13.38 -16.92
CA SER A 62 -0.38 13.69 -16.96
C SER A 62 0.35 13.15 -15.74
N PHE A 63 1.66 13.02 -15.85
CA PHE A 63 2.60 12.52 -14.85
C PHE A 63 3.81 13.46 -14.91
N GLY A 64 4.18 14.12 -13.81
CA GLY A 64 5.34 15.03 -13.80
C GLY A 64 5.30 16.20 -14.81
N ILE A 65 4.15 16.49 -15.43
CA ILE A 65 3.93 17.58 -16.41
C ILE A 65 2.54 18.21 -16.18
N SER A 66 2.42 19.52 -16.36
CA SER A 66 1.15 20.22 -16.14
C SER A 66 0.09 19.86 -17.20
N CYS A 67 -1.17 19.75 -16.78
CA CYS A 67 -2.30 19.54 -17.68
C CYS A 67 -2.38 20.58 -18.81
N SER A 68 -2.01 21.83 -18.55
CA SER A 68 -1.96 22.92 -19.54
C SER A 68 -0.97 22.67 -20.70
N LYS A 69 0.09 21.89 -20.49
CA LYS A 69 1.05 21.52 -21.54
C LYS A 69 0.55 20.37 -22.41
N VAL A 70 -0.32 19.52 -21.87
CA VAL A 70 -0.82 18.32 -22.56
C VAL A 70 -2.14 18.60 -23.28
N MET A 71 -3.01 19.41 -22.70
CA MET A 71 -4.37 19.69 -23.16
C MET A 71 -4.46 20.82 -24.19
N GLY A 72 -5.58 20.88 -24.91
CA GLY A 72 -5.92 21.95 -25.86
C GLY A 72 -5.34 21.75 -27.27
N SER A 73 -5.75 22.59 -28.22
CA SER A 73 -5.36 22.48 -29.65
C SER A 73 -3.87 22.69 -29.92
N LYS A 74 -3.14 23.29 -28.96
CA LYS A 74 -1.68 23.48 -28.97
C LYS A 74 -0.95 22.52 -28.01
N GLY A 75 -1.69 21.68 -27.28
CA GLY A 75 -1.14 20.72 -26.33
C GLY A 75 -0.40 19.57 -27.00
N LEU A 76 0.40 18.85 -26.21
CA LEU A 76 1.24 17.75 -26.70
C LEU A 76 0.42 16.66 -27.41
N PHE A 77 -0.73 16.28 -26.87
CA PHE A 77 -1.56 15.24 -27.51
C PHE A 77 -2.09 15.68 -28.89
N ALA A 78 -2.57 16.91 -29.01
CA ALA A 78 -3.00 17.49 -30.28
C ALA A 78 -1.87 17.62 -31.30
N LYS A 79 -0.63 17.84 -30.84
CA LYS A 79 0.56 17.85 -31.71
C LYS A 79 0.94 16.45 -32.17
N PHE A 80 0.87 15.45 -31.29
CA PHE A 80 1.20 14.07 -31.66
C PHE A 80 0.20 13.46 -32.63
N LEU A 81 -1.09 13.80 -32.51
CA LEU A 81 -2.13 13.42 -33.48
C LEU A 81 -1.90 13.98 -34.89
N LYS A 82 -1.05 15.01 -35.07
CA LYS A 82 -0.74 15.61 -36.37
C LYS A 82 0.50 15.04 -37.05
N LEU A 83 1.22 14.13 -36.38
CA LEU A 83 2.37 13.45 -36.95
C LEU A 83 1.89 12.49 -38.05
N LYS A 84 2.68 12.35 -39.11
CA LYS A 84 2.37 11.36 -40.15
C LYS A 84 2.63 9.94 -39.62
N ASP A 85 1.98 8.94 -40.21
CA ASP A 85 2.20 7.55 -39.82
C ASP A 85 3.71 7.20 -39.90
N LYS A 86 4.21 6.53 -38.85
CA LYS A 86 5.61 6.15 -38.60
C LYS A 86 6.61 7.31 -38.39
N GLU A 87 6.14 8.56 -38.33
CA GLU A 87 6.99 9.68 -37.91
C GLU A 87 7.32 9.55 -36.42
N PRO A 88 8.61 9.63 -36.02
CA PRO A 88 8.99 9.51 -34.63
C PRO A 88 8.47 10.69 -33.82
N LEU A 89 8.13 10.44 -32.55
CA LEU A 89 7.79 11.52 -31.61
C LEU A 89 8.96 12.51 -31.48
N PRO A 90 8.69 13.83 -31.34
CA PRO A 90 9.75 14.82 -31.13
C PRO A 90 10.55 14.49 -29.88
N LYS A 91 11.89 14.44 -29.97
CA LYS A 91 12.75 14.23 -28.80
C LYS A 91 12.41 15.28 -27.71
N PRO A 92 12.35 14.90 -26.42
CA PRO A 92 12.72 13.60 -25.84
C PRO A 92 11.57 12.56 -25.76
N TRP A 93 10.45 12.77 -26.45
CA TRP A 93 9.25 11.97 -26.29
C TRP A 93 9.33 10.58 -26.94
N GLN A 94 8.79 9.59 -26.25
CA GLN A 94 8.71 8.19 -26.66
C GLN A 94 7.34 7.61 -26.32
N TYR A 95 6.92 6.59 -27.06
CA TYR A 95 5.68 5.87 -26.80
C TYR A 95 5.97 4.50 -26.19
N LEU A 96 5.31 4.21 -25.07
CA LEU A 96 5.53 3.00 -24.27
C LEU A 96 4.34 2.05 -24.44
N ALA A 97 4.36 1.22 -25.48
CA ALA A 97 3.22 0.39 -25.89
C ALA A 97 2.73 -0.63 -24.83
N GLY A 98 3.60 -1.03 -23.88
CA GLY A 98 3.29 -1.98 -22.80
C GLY A 98 3.06 -1.35 -21.42
N ALA A 99 3.04 -0.02 -21.30
CA ALA A 99 2.88 0.65 -20.01
C ALA A 99 1.43 0.56 -19.49
N VAL A 100 1.26 -0.08 -18.33
CA VAL A 100 0.02 -0.08 -17.52
C VAL A 100 0.30 0.75 -16.26
N GLY A 101 -0.56 1.71 -15.92
CA GLY A 101 -0.34 2.63 -14.79
C GLY A 101 0.60 3.81 -15.09
N ALA A 102 1.61 3.64 -15.95
CA ALA A 102 2.60 4.66 -16.35
C ALA A 102 2.16 5.53 -17.57
N PRO A 103 2.83 6.67 -17.84
CA PRO A 103 2.55 7.47 -19.03
C PRO A 103 2.82 6.68 -20.33
N LYS A 104 1.83 6.61 -21.22
CA LYS A 104 2.00 6.01 -22.56
C LYS A 104 2.87 6.86 -23.48
N PHE A 105 2.88 8.18 -23.27
CA PHE A 105 3.80 9.12 -23.91
C PHE A 105 4.73 9.68 -22.84
N SER A 106 6.03 9.38 -22.92
CA SER A 106 7.01 9.74 -21.89
C SER A 106 8.17 10.53 -22.49
N SER A 107 8.59 11.59 -21.79
CA SER A 107 9.81 12.35 -22.11
C SER A 107 11.01 11.98 -21.23
N GLY A 108 10.82 11.02 -20.32
CA GLY A 108 11.80 10.63 -19.30
C GLY A 108 11.13 10.03 -18.07
N PRO A 109 11.92 9.52 -17.11
CA PRO A 109 11.44 8.96 -15.86
C PRO A 109 10.36 9.81 -15.16
N GLY A 110 9.16 9.26 -14.96
CA GLY A 110 8.05 9.93 -14.25
C GLY A 110 7.42 11.13 -14.96
N VAL A 111 7.87 11.50 -16.17
CA VAL A 111 7.33 12.62 -16.94
C VAL A 111 6.64 12.11 -18.19
N GLY A 112 5.34 12.39 -18.30
CA GLY A 112 4.56 12.02 -19.47
C GLY A 112 3.06 12.20 -19.34
N PHE A 113 2.30 11.59 -20.25
CA PHE A 113 0.84 11.52 -20.15
C PHE A 113 0.30 10.23 -20.76
N ARG A 114 -0.89 9.83 -20.33
CA ARG A 114 -1.67 8.74 -20.93
C ARG A 114 -3.00 9.29 -21.45
N VAL A 115 -3.52 8.62 -22.47
CA VAL A 115 -4.84 8.90 -23.04
C VAL A 115 -5.64 7.61 -23.07
N GLN A 116 -6.90 7.67 -22.63
CA GLN A 116 -7.79 6.51 -22.56
C GLN A 116 -9.08 6.82 -23.32
N LEU A 117 -9.43 6.00 -24.31
CA LEU A 117 -10.68 6.13 -25.04
C LEU A 117 -11.85 5.80 -24.11
N ILE A 118 -12.81 6.71 -24.00
CA ILE A 118 -14.07 6.49 -23.29
C ILE A 118 -15.09 5.97 -24.30
N THR A 119 -15.41 4.70 -24.19
CA THR A 119 -16.53 4.10 -24.90
C THR A 119 -17.83 4.53 -24.21
N PRO A 120 -18.83 5.08 -24.93
CA PRO A 120 -20.13 5.28 -24.33
C PRO A 120 -20.69 3.91 -23.89
N THR A 121 -21.12 3.82 -22.64
CA THR A 121 -21.88 2.68 -22.13
C THR A 121 -23.10 2.50 -23.03
N PRO A 122 -23.34 1.31 -23.62
CA PRO A 122 -24.53 1.09 -24.42
C PRO A 122 -25.76 1.26 -23.50
N THR A 123 -26.65 2.16 -23.87
CA THR A 123 -27.96 2.30 -23.24
C THR A 123 -28.66 0.94 -23.34
N PRO A 124 -29.19 0.37 -22.24
CA PRO A 124 -29.88 -0.91 -22.29
C PRO A 124 -31.03 -0.83 -23.29
N THR A 125 -30.95 -1.63 -24.35
CA THR A 125 -32.03 -1.76 -25.32
C THR A 125 -33.15 -2.56 -24.65
N PRO A 126 -34.42 -2.10 -24.67
CA PRO A 126 -35.52 -2.81 -24.06
C PRO A 126 -35.66 -4.21 -24.67
N THR A 127 -35.74 -5.22 -23.80
CA THR A 127 -35.92 -6.62 -24.14
C THR A 127 -37.19 -6.84 -24.97
N PRO A 128 -37.12 -7.40 -26.20
CA PRO A 128 -38.31 -7.76 -26.94
C PRO A 128 -39.01 -8.96 -26.31
N THR A 129 -40.33 -8.86 -26.21
CA THR A 129 -41.28 -9.88 -25.74
C THR A 129 -41.21 -11.15 -26.61
N PRO A 130 -41.28 -12.36 -26.03
CA PRO A 130 -41.20 -13.61 -26.79
C PRO A 130 -42.40 -13.76 -27.73
N THR A 131 -42.13 -13.98 -29.02
CA THR A 131 -43.12 -14.35 -30.04
C THR A 131 -42.99 -15.85 -30.34
N PRO A 132 -44.10 -16.59 -30.49
CA PRO A 132 -44.10 -18.04 -30.61
C PRO A 132 -43.42 -18.58 -31.88
N THR A 133 -42.74 -19.70 -31.69
CA THR A 133 -42.06 -20.54 -32.68
C THR A 133 -43.00 -21.04 -33.79
N PRO A 134 -42.55 -21.00 -35.07
CA PRO A 134 -43.00 -21.96 -36.06
C PRO A 134 -41.88 -22.90 -36.52
N THR A 135 -42.22 -24.18 -36.42
CA THR A 135 -41.96 -25.38 -37.22
C THR A 135 -40.87 -25.40 -38.31
N SER A 136 -40.14 -26.51 -38.28
CA SER A 136 -39.12 -27.06 -39.19
C SER A 136 -39.48 -27.17 -40.68
N THR A 137 -38.52 -26.92 -41.57
CA THR A 137 -38.34 -27.60 -42.89
C THR A 137 -36.90 -27.37 -43.43
N PRO A 138 -36.39 -28.10 -44.45
CA PRO A 138 -35.17 -28.87 -44.33
C PRO A 138 -33.94 -28.27 -45.04
N THR A 139 -32.81 -28.82 -44.63
CA THR A 139 -31.43 -28.79 -45.14
C THR A 139 -31.25 -28.65 -46.67
N PRO A 140 -30.23 -27.88 -47.09
CA PRO A 140 -29.35 -28.29 -48.18
C PRO A 140 -27.90 -28.55 -47.74
N THR A 141 -27.43 -29.68 -48.26
CA THR A 141 -26.12 -30.33 -48.43
C THR A 141 -24.83 -29.48 -48.37
N PRO A 142 -23.68 -30.04 -47.91
CA PRO A 142 -22.53 -29.28 -47.42
C PRO A 142 -21.60 -28.81 -48.54
N SER A 143 -21.07 -27.59 -48.38
CA SER A 143 -19.89 -27.13 -49.12
C SER A 143 -18.63 -27.45 -48.32
N ARG A 144 -17.73 -28.20 -48.93
CA ARG A 144 -16.45 -28.64 -48.36
C ARG A 144 -15.45 -27.49 -48.31
N SER A 145 -14.76 -27.43 -47.17
CA SER A 145 -13.31 -27.29 -47.05
C SER A 145 -12.66 -25.99 -47.52
N SER A 146 -12.39 -25.13 -46.54
CA SER A 146 -11.06 -24.51 -46.43
C SER A 146 -10.62 -24.54 -44.97
N SER A 147 -9.73 -25.49 -44.68
CA SER A 147 -8.70 -25.51 -43.63
C SER A 147 -9.06 -24.99 -42.22
N PRO A 148 -8.97 -25.82 -41.16
CA PRO A 148 -8.99 -25.33 -39.79
C PRO A 148 -7.66 -24.60 -39.54
N THR A 149 -7.67 -23.27 -39.63
CA THR A 149 -6.67 -22.49 -38.90
C THR A 149 -6.94 -22.75 -37.44
N GLN A 150 -5.98 -23.38 -36.74
CA GLN A 150 -6.02 -23.56 -35.29
C GLN A 150 -6.42 -22.24 -34.61
N GLU A 151 -7.66 -22.14 -34.15
CA GLU A 151 -7.93 -21.43 -32.91
C GLU A 151 -7.15 -22.22 -31.86
N THR A 152 -5.94 -21.74 -31.57
CA THR A 152 -5.19 -22.13 -30.37
C THR A 152 -6.17 -22.18 -29.21
N ASN A 153 -6.29 -23.33 -28.54
CA ASN A 153 -7.12 -23.50 -27.33
C ASN A 153 -6.82 -22.38 -26.34
N LEU A 154 -7.63 -21.32 -26.35
CA LEU A 154 -7.49 -20.21 -25.42
C LEU A 154 -7.98 -20.71 -24.06
N PRO A 155 -7.20 -20.51 -22.98
CA PRO A 155 -7.60 -20.94 -21.66
C PRO A 155 -8.89 -20.24 -21.23
N LYS A 156 -9.75 -20.98 -20.54
CA LYS A 156 -11.00 -20.50 -19.93
C LYS A 156 -10.86 -20.40 -18.42
N VAL A 157 -11.75 -19.64 -17.80
CA VAL A 157 -11.83 -19.57 -16.32
C VAL A 157 -12.07 -20.97 -15.77
N GLY A 158 -11.28 -21.38 -14.78
CA GLY A 158 -11.32 -22.71 -14.16
C GLY A 158 -10.49 -23.77 -14.88
N ASP A 159 -9.94 -23.49 -16.06
CA ASP A 159 -9.00 -24.41 -16.70
C ASP A 159 -7.71 -24.48 -15.87
N LYS A 160 -7.12 -25.68 -15.79
CA LYS A 160 -5.81 -25.88 -15.16
C LYS A 160 -4.72 -25.09 -15.88
N CYS A 161 -3.72 -24.65 -15.13
CA CYS A 161 -2.57 -23.96 -15.65
C CYS A 161 -1.29 -24.42 -14.94
N ASP A 162 -0.14 -24.41 -15.61
CA ASP A 162 1.10 -24.93 -15.02
C ASP A 162 2.08 -23.81 -14.60
N GLN A 163 1.86 -22.59 -15.07
CA GLN A 163 2.76 -21.46 -14.83
C GLN A 163 2.11 -20.42 -13.92
N ARG A 164 2.38 -20.55 -12.61
CA ARG A 164 1.99 -19.61 -11.57
C ARG A 164 2.28 -18.15 -11.97
N GLY A 165 1.29 -17.28 -11.85
CA GLY A 165 1.38 -15.85 -12.16
C GLY A 165 1.41 -15.47 -13.64
N SER A 166 1.38 -16.45 -14.55
CA SER A 166 1.20 -16.14 -15.97
C SER A 166 -0.14 -15.43 -16.20
N THR A 167 -0.13 -14.44 -17.09
CA THR A 167 -1.30 -13.64 -17.44
C THR A 167 -1.61 -13.80 -18.93
N ARG A 168 -2.89 -13.85 -19.28
CA ARG A 168 -3.39 -13.87 -20.66
C ARG A 168 -4.44 -12.79 -20.82
N THR A 169 -4.17 -11.84 -21.70
CA THR A 169 -5.14 -10.80 -22.08
C THR A 169 -5.86 -11.25 -23.33
N LEU A 170 -7.14 -11.56 -23.17
CA LEU A 170 -8.10 -11.81 -24.24
C LEU A 170 -8.86 -10.50 -24.50
N SER A 171 -9.50 -10.37 -25.67
CA SER A 171 -10.15 -9.14 -26.14
C SER A 171 -10.84 -8.30 -25.05
N THR A 172 -11.61 -8.94 -24.17
CA THR A 172 -12.32 -8.30 -23.05
C THR A 172 -11.99 -8.87 -21.67
N PHE A 173 -11.09 -9.86 -21.56
CA PHE A 173 -10.81 -10.56 -20.31
C PHE A 173 -9.33 -10.60 -19.97
N VAL A 174 -9.00 -10.50 -18.69
CA VAL A 174 -7.66 -10.77 -18.19
C VAL A 174 -7.72 -12.03 -17.35
N LEU A 175 -7.05 -13.09 -17.80
CA LEU A 175 -6.90 -14.32 -17.04
C LEU A 175 -5.55 -14.35 -16.35
N ARG A 176 -5.52 -14.81 -15.09
CA ARG A 176 -4.29 -15.04 -14.33
C ARG A 176 -4.28 -16.46 -13.77
N CYS A 177 -3.16 -17.14 -13.92
CA CYS A 177 -2.93 -18.45 -13.32
C CYS A 177 -2.55 -18.29 -11.85
N VAL A 178 -3.37 -18.81 -10.94
CA VAL A 178 -3.18 -18.64 -9.49
C VAL A 178 -3.29 -19.99 -8.75
N PRO A 179 -2.60 -20.17 -7.60
CA PRO A 179 -2.75 -21.39 -6.79
C PRO A 179 -4.19 -21.50 -6.27
N VAL A 180 -4.73 -22.70 -6.17
CA VAL A 180 -6.03 -23.02 -5.57
C VAL A 180 -5.88 -24.24 -4.66
N ILE A 181 -6.98 -24.65 -4.01
CA ILE A 181 -7.01 -25.83 -3.13
C ILE A 181 -6.24 -27.04 -3.67
N ASN A 182 -5.62 -27.81 -2.77
CA ASN A 182 -4.83 -29.02 -3.06
C ASN A 182 -3.55 -28.76 -3.88
N ASN A 183 -2.94 -27.58 -3.73
CA ASN A 183 -1.73 -27.19 -4.48
C ASN A 183 -1.91 -27.27 -6.01
N LEU A 184 -3.14 -27.08 -6.49
CA LEU A 184 -3.46 -26.97 -7.91
C LEU A 184 -3.35 -25.52 -8.37
N PHE A 185 -3.41 -25.29 -9.68
CA PHE A 185 -3.42 -23.95 -10.27
C PHE A 185 -4.51 -23.85 -11.32
N GLU A 186 -5.24 -22.74 -11.33
CA GLU A 186 -6.33 -22.48 -12.26
C GLU A 186 -6.25 -21.08 -12.86
N TRP A 187 -6.78 -20.94 -14.08
CA TRP A 187 -7.01 -19.64 -14.71
C TRP A 187 -8.20 -18.94 -14.08
N VAL A 188 -8.00 -17.75 -13.53
CA VAL A 188 -9.03 -16.94 -12.88
C VAL A 188 -9.24 -15.62 -13.63
N ASP A 189 -10.49 -15.15 -13.69
CA ASP A 189 -10.84 -13.85 -14.25
C ASP A 189 -10.44 -12.69 -13.33
N TYR A 190 -9.43 -11.95 -13.76
CA TYR A 190 -8.87 -10.75 -13.15
C TYR A 190 -9.20 -9.48 -13.95
N THR A 191 -10.22 -9.53 -14.81
CA THR A 191 -10.64 -8.38 -15.60
C THR A 191 -10.98 -7.20 -14.67
N PRO A 192 -10.31 -6.05 -14.81
CA PRO A 192 -10.57 -4.91 -13.94
C PRO A 192 -12.03 -4.48 -14.01
N ASN A 193 -12.71 -4.48 -12.86
CA ASN A 193 -14.07 -4.00 -12.72
C ASN A 193 -14.14 -2.97 -11.60
N GLN A 194 -14.00 -1.69 -11.95
CA GLN A 194 -13.96 -0.58 -10.99
C GLN A 194 -15.35 -0.18 -10.43
N SER A 195 -16.40 -0.99 -10.66
CA SER A 195 -17.70 -0.71 -10.04
C SER A 195 -17.65 -0.87 -8.53
N ASN A 196 -18.10 0.12 -7.78
CA ASN A 196 -18.22 0.04 -6.33
C ASN A 196 -19.17 -1.08 -5.89
N LEU A 197 -18.89 -1.70 -4.73
CA LEU A 197 -19.67 -2.78 -4.14
C LEU A 197 -20.51 -2.35 -2.94
N ALA A 198 -20.42 -1.08 -2.50
CA ALA A 198 -21.08 -0.58 -1.29
C ALA A 198 -22.60 -0.84 -1.25
N ASP A 199 -23.28 -0.83 -2.41
CA ASP A 199 -24.74 -1.04 -2.50
C ASP A 199 -25.13 -2.54 -2.56
N LYS A 200 -24.18 -3.47 -2.64
CA LYS A 200 -24.46 -4.89 -2.90
C LYS A 200 -24.56 -5.76 -1.64
N ASN A 201 -24.02 -5.30 -0.52
CA ASN A 201 -24.05 -6.01 0.76
C ASN A 201 -24.59 -5.06 1.84
N PRO A 202 -25.89 -5.11 2.17
CA PRO A 202 -26.45 -4.23 3.19
C PRO A 202 -25.76 -4.53 4.54
N SER A 203 -24.87 -3.62 4.93
CA SER A 203 -24.19 -3.70 6.22
C SER A 203 -25.23 -3.58 7.33
N SER A 204 -25.17 -4.49 8.30
CA SER A 204 -25.70 -4.23 9.64
C SER A 204 -25.07 -2.95 10.21
N ASN A 205 -25.52 -2.50 11.39
CA ASN A 205 -24.83 -1.41 12.07
C ASN A 205 -23.36 -1.81 12.35
N PHE A 206 -22.41 -1.27 11.57
CA PHE A 206 -20.99 -1.64 11.67
C PHE A 206 -20.41 -1.40 13.07
N THR A 207 -21.00 -0.50 13.87
CA THR A 207 -20.57 -0.25 15.25
C THR A 207 -20.85 -1.44 16.17
N HIS A 208 -21.67 -2.40 15.76
CA HIS A 208 -21.93 -3.63 16.51
C HIS A 208 -20.66 -4.46 16.75
N CYS A 209 -19.72 -4.40 15.81
CA CYS A 209 -18.41 -5.05 15.90
C CYS A 209 -17.36 -4.21 16.66
N ARG A 210 -17.72 -3.03 17.20
CA ARG A 210 -16.87 -2.27 18.13
C ARG A 210 -16.91 -2.89 19.51
N ILE A 211 -16.17 -3.98 19.69
CA ILE A 211 -15.97 -4.57 21.02
C ILE A 211 -15.02 -3.67 21.85
N PRO A 212 -15.32 -3.41 23.14
CA PRO A 212 -14.55 -2.49 23.97
C PRO A 212 -13.21 -3.08 24.43
N ASP A 213 -12.31 -2.22 24.91
CA ASP A 213 -11.11 -2.64 25.66
C ASP A 213 -11.53 -3.38 26.94
N ALA A 214 -11.16 -4.65 27.05
CA ALA A 214 -11.53 -5.53 28.16
C ALA A 214 -10.31 -5.95 29.00
N ARG A 215 -9.15 -5.26 28.84
CA ARG A 215 -7.94 -5.55 29.62
C ARG A 215 -8.16 -5.25 31.09
N LEU A 216 -7.87 -6.24 31.94
CA LEU A 216 -7.81 -6.06 33.39
C LEU A 216 -6.51 -5.38 33.85
N GLN A 217 -5.42 -5.63 33.12
CA GLN A 217 -4.10 -5.03 33.37
C GLN A 217 -3.52 -4.52 32.05
N LYS A 218 -2.95 -3.32 32.10
CA LYS A 218 -2.36 -2.64 30.96
C LYS A 218 -0.84 -2.56 31.16
N VAL A 219 -0.10 -3.40 30.46
CA VAL A 219 1.36 -3.32 30.28
C VAL A 219 1.71 -2.13 29.40
N GLN A 220 0.90 -1.85 28.38
CA GLN A 220 1.01 -0.66 27.53
C GLN A 220 -0.18 0.28 27.77
N SER A 221 0.09 1.58 27.88
CA SER A 221 -0.95 2.58 28.18
C SER A 221 -1.85 2.90 26.98
N GLN A 222 -1.38 2.62 25.77
CA GLN A 222 -2.08 2.88 24.52
C GLN A 222 -3.36 2.05 24.37
N SER A 223 -4.29 2.57 23.58
CA SER A 223 -5.56 1.92 23.25
C SER A 223 -5.37 0.81 22.22
N ILE A 224 -6.03 -0.32 22.47
CA ILE A 224 -6.10 -1.49 21.59
C ILE A 224 -7.48 -1.67 20.95
N ALA A 225 -8.45 -0.86 21.36
CA ALA A 225 -9.85 -0.90 20.93
C ALA A 225 -10.42 0.52 20.90
N TYR A 226 -11.48 0.74 20.12
CA TYR A 226 -12.16 2.03 20.06
C TYR A 226 -12.87 2.34 21.40
N PRO A 227 -12.86 3.61 21.88
CA PRO A 227 -12.16 4.76 21.31
C PRO A 227 -10.67 4.80 21.69
N VAL A 228 -9.84 5.32 20.78
CA VAL A 228 -8.46 5.66 21.11
C VAL A 228 -8.39 6.84 22.08
N VAL A 229 -7.45 6.78 23.02
CA VAL A 229 -7.17 7.87 23.97
C VAL A 229 -5.78 8.41 23.68
N PRO A 230 -5.65 9.59 23.06
CA PRO A 230 -4.35 10.12 22.69
C PRO A 230 -3.56 10.59 23.91
N SER A 231 -2.24 10.60 23.76
CA SER A 231 -1.33 11.14 24.79
C SER A 231 -1.53 12.65 25.01
N ASN A 232 -2.02 13.35 23.99
CA ASN A 232 -2.38 14.75 24.03
C ASN A 232 -3.72 14.96 23.29
N PRO A 233 -4.71 15.66 23.87
CA PRO A 233 -6.03 15.84 23.26
C PRO A 233 -6.03 16.61 21.94
N ASN A 234 -4.95 17.32 21.61
CA ASN A 234 -4.81 18.01 20.32
C ASN A 234 -4.47 17.04 19.17
N PHE A 235 -4.05 15.81 19.48
CA PHE A 235 -3.63 14.79 18.53
C PHE A 235 -4.68 13.68 18.49
N THR A 236 -5.82 13.91 17.85
CA THR A 236 -6.84 12.87 17.70
C THR A 236 -6.71 12.22 16.33
N SER A 237 -7.09 10.94 16.22
CA SER A 237 -7.07 10.22 14.96
C SER A 237 -8.04 10.81 13.91
N THR A 238 -8.98 11.66 14.31
CA THR A 238 -10.02 12.23 13.45
C THR A 238 -9.96 13.75 13.33
N SER A 239 -8.87 14.39 13.77
CA SER A 239 -8.66 15.83 13.62
C SER A 239 -7.80 16.15 12.39
N THR A 240 -7.62 17.45 12.17
CA THR A 240 -6.56 17.96 11.30
C THR A 240 -5.33 18.21 12.14
N ILE A 241 -4.22 17.55 11.83
CA ILE A 241 -2.92 17.83 12.44
C ILE A 241 -2.10 18.77 11.54
N THR A 242 -1.32 19.67 12.14
CA THR A 242 -0.42 20.55 11.37
C THR A 242 1.02 20.06 11.47
N ILE A 243 1.59 19.64 10.35
CA ILE A 243 2.96 19.12 10.26
C ILE A 243 3.82 20.13 9.51
N ALA A 244 4.92 20.54 10.15
CA ALA A 244 5.95 21.33 9.50
C ALA A 244 7.08 20.44 8.98
N ILE A 245 7.43 20.55 7.70
CA ILE A 245 8.60 19.88 7.13
C ILE A 245 9.73 20.91 6.98
N VAL A 246 10.87 20.62 7.60
CA VAL A 246 12.00 21.55 7.74
C VAL A 246 13.30 20.86 7.32
N PRO A 247 13.86 21.22 6.16
CA PRO A 247 15.14 20.67 5.74
C PRO A 247 16.31 21.37 6.45
N ILE A 248 17.21 20.58 7.03
CA ILE A 248 18.36 21.03 7.81
C ILE A 248 19.64 20.47 7.19
N ASP A 249 20.61 21.32 6.88
CA ASP A 249 21.95 20.90 6.46
C ASP A 249 23.03 21.41 7.44
N PHE A 250 24.27 20.95 7.27
CA PHE A 250 25.32 21.13 8.27
C PHE A 250 26.59 21.74 7.66
N PRO A 251 27.49 22.36 8.45
CA PRO A 251 28.76 22.87 7.97
C PRO A 251 29.60 21.79 7.24
N ASP A 252 29.68 20.59 7.81
CA ASP A 252 30.35 19.41 7.23
C ASP A 252 29.54 18.65 6.17
N LEU A 253 28.25 18.94 6.02
CA LEU A 253 27.35 18.24 5.11
C LEU A 253 26.31 19.19 4.54
N GLN A 254 26.67 19.85 3.44
CA GLN A 254 25.81 20.84 2.80
C GLN A 254 24.75 20.19 1.90
N GLY A 255 23.53 20.71 1.93
CA GLY A 255 22.47 20.36 1.00
C GLY A 255 22.76 20.94 -0.39
N THR A 256 23.10 20.08 -1.36
CA THR A 256 23.51 20.49 -2.71
C THR A 256 22.40 20.40 -3.76
N TYR A 257 21.20 20.00 -3.34
CA TYR A 257 20.04 19.77 -4.20
C TYR A 257 18.79 20.43 -3.61
N ASP A 258 17.74 20.58 -4.41
CA ASP A 258 16.46 21.14 -3.95
C ASP A 258 15.77 20.17 -2.96
N PRO A 259 15.58 20.53 -1.67
CA PRO A 259 14.98 19.65 -0.69
C PRO A 259 13.50 19.37 -0.99
N LYS A 260 12.80 20.23 -1.76
CA LYS A 260 11.36 20.06 -2.06
C LYS A 260 11.05 18.77 -2.80
N ILE A 261 12.02 18.19 -3.50
CA ILE A 261 11.84 16.90 -4.17
C ILE A 261 11.39 15.82 -3.17
N PHE A 262 11.99 15.80 -1.98
CA PHE A 262 11.67 14.82 -0.94
C PHE A 262 10.44 15.22 -0.15
N MET A 263 10.30 16.51 0.16
CA MET A 263 9.15 17.01 0.91
C MET A 263 7.84 16.82 0.14
N ASN A 264 7.84 17.07 -1.17
CA ASN A 264 6.67 16.85 -2.02
C ASN A 264 6.32 15.36 -2.10
N GLN A 265 7.32 14.47 -2.19
CA GLN A 265 7.07 13.03 -2.19
C GLN A 265 6.42 12.57 -0.88
N ILE A 266 6.95 13.02 0.27
CA ILE A 266 6.39 12.71 1.59
C ILE A 266 4.95 13.21 1.68
N GLN A 267 4.71 14.45 1.29
CA GLN A 267 3.38 15.04 1.28
C GLN A 267 2.41 14.26 0.38
N GLU A 268 2.75 14.04 -0.89
CA GLU A 268 1.87 13.38 -1.86
C GLU A 268 1.50 11.96 -1.42
N GLU A 269 2.50 11.19 -0.97
CA GLU A 269 2.30 9.82 -0.52
C GLU A 269 1.48 9.76 0.78
N THR A 270 1.75 10.67 1.72
CA THR A 270 1.00 10.77 2.98
C THR A 270 -0.45 11.17 2.71
N ASP A 271 -0.68 12.19 1.88
CA ASP A 271 -2.02 12.70 1.56
C ASP A 271 -2.84 11.63 0.83
N GLN A 272 -2.25 10.89 -0.13
CA GLN A 272 -2.93 9.79 -0.82
C GLN A 272 -3.34 8.69 0.17
N TRP A 273 -2.40 8.23 0.99
CA TRP A 273 -2.64 7.18 1.97
C TRP A 273 -3.71 7.59 2.99
N ASN A 274 -3.56 8.80 3.53
CA ASN A 274 -4.44 9.34 4.55
C ASN A 274 -5.87 9.53 4.03
N ASN A 275 -6.02 10.01 2.79
CA ASN A 275 -7.33 10.14 2.15
C ASN A 275 -8.05 8.79 2.02
N TRP A 276 -7.32 7.73 1.62
CA TRP A 276 -7.92 6.42 1.41
C TRP A 276 -8.27 5.69 2.72
N PHE A 277 -7.28 5.50 3.61
CA PHE A 277 -7.44 4.63 4.78
C PHE A 277 -8.19 5.28 5.93
N THR A 278 -8.11 6.61 6.06
CA THR A 278 -8.84 7.34 7.12
C THR A 278 -10.22 7.80 6.68
N ARG A 279 -10.57 7.58 5.40
CA ARG A 279 -11.80 8.10 4.77
C ARG A 279 -11.94 9.62 4.90
N GLY A 280 -10.80 10.31 4.89
CA GLY A 280 -10.72 11.77 5.06
C GLY A 280 -11.08 12.26 6.47
N LYS A 281 -11.19 11.36 7.46
CA LYS A 281 -11.45 11.71 8.86
C LYS A 281 -10.20 12.26 9.53
N SER A 282 -9.01 11.72 9.23
CA SER A 282 -7.75 12.36 9.59
C SER A 282 -7.32 13.28 8.45
N LYS A 283 -6.78 14.46 8.77
CA LYS A 283 -6.28 15.40 7.77
C LYS A 283 -4.95 15.97 8.21
N ILE A 284 -4.14 16.37 7.24
CA ILE A 284 -2.85 17.01 7.50
C ILE A 284 -2.85 18.39 6.84
N ASN A 285 -2.44 19.39 7.62
CA ASN A 285 -2.09 20.71 7.12
C ASN A 285 -0.57 20.82 7.09
N TRP A 286 -0.01 21.10 5.91
CA TRP A 286 1.43 21.13 5.70
C TRP A 286 1.99 22.55 5.80
N VAL A 287 3.06 22.71 6.60
CA VAL A 287 3.89 23.92 6.64
C VAL A 287 5.28 23.57 6.13
N ILE A 288 5.54 23.88 4.86
CA ILE A 288 6.80 23.47 4.20
C ILE A 288 7.76 24.65 4.14
N TYR A 289 8.93 24.50 4.76
CA TYR A 289 10.03 25.44 4.57
C TYR A 289 10.87 25.02 3.37
N PRO A 290 10.99 25.85 2.31
CA PRO A 290 11.43 25.39 1.00
C PRO A 290 12.95 25.23 0.83
N ASP A 291 13.75 25.78 1.74
CA ASP A 291 15.19 25.92 1.59
C ASP A 291 15.94 25.24 2.73
N TRP A 292 17.18 24.78 2.49
CA TRP A 292 18.02 24.26 3.57
C TRP A 292 18.28 25.32 4.64
N ILE A 293 17.96 25.00 5.90
CA ILE A 293 18.41 25.76 7.06
C ILE A 293 19.76 25.20 7.49
N ARG A 294 20.80 26.03 7.39
CA ARG A 294 22.15 25.67 7.83
C ARG A 294 22.24 25.67 9.35
N ALA A 295 22.53 24.51 9.92
CA ALA A 295 22.90 24.36 11.32
C ALA A 295 24.22 25.08 11.62
N ASN A 296 24.35 25.56 12.86
CA ASN A 296 25.58 26.17 13.40
C ASN A 296 26.56 25.13 13.99
N LYS A 297 26.18 23.85 13.96
CA LYS A 297 26.87 22.70 14.55
C LYS A 297 27.07 21.63 13.48
N GLU A 298 28.06 20.77 13.68
CA GLU A 298 28.35 19.68 12.76
C GLU A 298 27.30 18.57 12.86
N SER A 299 27.10 17.80 11.78
CA SER A 299 26.06 16.76 11.71
C SER A 299 26.11 15.74 12.86
N ILE A 300 27.30 15.39 13.36
CA ILE A 300 27.48 14.45 14.48
C ILE A 300 26.84 14.93 15.80
N GLU A 301 26.70 16.23 16.00
CA GLU A 301 26.13 16.80 17.22
C GLU A 301 24.60 16.59 17.30
N PHE A 302 23.98 16.24 16.18
CA PHE A 302 22.55 15.91 16.08
C PHE A 302 22.29 14.40 16.10
N ASN A 303 23.32 13.57 16.31
CA ASN A 303 23.14 12.14 16.47
C ASN A 303 22.40 11.83 17.78
N TRP A 304 21.13 11.44 17.67
CA TRP A 304 20.36 10.96 18.80
C TRP A 304 20.83 9.57 19.21
N ILE A 305 21.05 9.39 20.50
CA ILE A 305 21.42 8.11 21.08
C ILE A 305 20.15 7.43 21.58
N HIS A 306 19.64 6.48 20.78
CA HIS A 306 18.41 5.78 21.13
C HIS A 306 18.60 4.99 22.44
N PRO A 307 17.69 5.11 23.43
CA PRO A 307 17.85 4.49 24.75
C PRO A 307 17.84 2.95 24.75
N GLN A 308 17.51 2.31 23.62
CA GLN A 308 17.59 0.85 23.44
C GLN A 308 18.84 0.39 22.67
N SER A 309 19.76 1.31 22.34
CA SER A 309 21.09 0.90 21.85
C SER A 309 21.81 0.09 22.93
N ASN A 310 22.47 -1.01 22.54
CA ASN A 310 23.11 -2.00 23.43
C ASN A 310 24.22 -1.47 24.36
N THR A 311 24.34 -0.17 24.54
CA THR A 311 25.23 0.48 25.49
C THR A 311 24.43 0.92 26.71
N SER A 312 24.51 0.10 27.75
CA SER A 312 24.14 0.46 29.12
C SER A 312 24.59 1.89 29.48
N GLN A 313 23.66 2.69 30.00
CA GLN A 313 23.90 3.98 30.68
C GLN A 313 24.36 5.19 29.84
N VAL A 314 23.89 5.37 28.59
CA VAL A 314 24.08 6.66 27.91
C VAL A 314 22.91 7.61 28.23
N LEU A 315 23.19 8.86 28.61
CA LEU A 315 22.17 9.90 28.79
C LEU A 315 21.39 10.08 27.48
N ASP A 316 20.06 9.94 27.53
CA ASP A 316 19.17 10.31 26.43
C ASP A 316 19.38 11.79 26.07
N ASN A 317 19.98 12.05 24.91
CA ASN A 317 20.25 13.39 24.39
C ASN A 317 19.10 13.91 23.51
N SER A 318 17.93 13.24 23.47
CA SER A 318 16.76 13.64 22.68
C SER A 318 16.37 15.11 22.91
N ILE A 319 16.35 15.54 24.18
CA ILE A 319 15.93 16.90 24.54
C ILE A 319 16.91 17.94 24.00
N SER A 320 18.22 17.72 24.12
CA SER A 320 19.21 18.69 23.62
C SER A 320 19.19 18.78 22.09
N VAL A 321 19.15 17.63 21.41
CA VAL A 321 19.07 17.58 19.94
C VAL A 321 17.77 18.25 19.46
N GLY A 322 16.64 17.94 20.10
CA GLY A 322 15.36 18.55 19.78
C GLY A 322 15.33 20.06 19.99
N GLN A 323 15.94 20.58 21.07
CA GLN A 323 16.02 22.02 21.30
C GLN A 323 16.90 22.73 20.28
N ASP A 324 18.02 22.12 19.86
CA ASP A 324 18.83 22.69 18.79
C ASP A 324 18.03 22.78 17.47
N LEU A 325 17.27 21.73 17.13
CA LEU A 325 16.41 21.72 15.93
C LEU A 325 15.28 22.76 16.01
N ILE A 326 14.65 22.92 17.18
CA ILE A 326 13.64 23.96 17.41
C ILE A 326 14.27 25.35 17.25
N ALA A 327 15.44 25.60 17.84
CA ALA A 327 16.11 26.90 17.75
C ALA A 327 16.45 27.28 16.30
N LEU A 328 16.87 26.31 15.48
CA LEU A 328 17.10 26.52 14.04
C LEU A 328 15.79 26.90 13.33
N THR A 329 14.70 26.20 13.64
CA THR A 329 13.39 26.36 13.00
C THR A 329 12.71 27.67 13.35
N GLU A 330 12.72 28.06 14.62
CA GLU A 330 12.06 29.28 15.13
C GLU A 330 12.71 30.57 14.63
N SER A 331 13.84 30.48 13.94
CA SER A 331 14.41 31.60 13.19
C SER A 331 13.67 31.88 11.88
N LYS A 332 12.88 30.92 11.39
CA LYS A 332 12.23 30.92 10.07
C LYS A 332 10.72 30.70 10.11
N ILE A 333 10.22 29.92 11.07
CA ILE A 333 8.82 29.50 11.16
C ILE A 333 8.30 29.82 12.57
N ASP A 334 7.08 30.35 12.67
CA ASP A 334 6.35 30.45 13.95
C ASP A 334 5.73 29.09 14.29
N LEU A 335 6.10 28.53 15.44
CA LEU A 335 5.66 27.21 15.87
C LEU A 335 4.29 27.17 16.54
N LYS A 336 3.63 28.31 16.79
CA LYS A 336 2.43 28.42 17.65
C LYS A 336 1.30 27.42 17.35
N ASN A 337 1.12 27.03 16.09
CA ASN A 337 0.07 26.09 15.65
C ASN A 337 0.63 24.79 15.04
N ILE A 338 1.94 24.56 15.14
CA ILE A 338 2.58 23.34 14.66
C ILE A 338 2.39 22.24 15.70
N GLN A 339 2.06 21.05 15.23
CA GLN A 339 1.89 19.86 16.07
C GLN A 339 3.08 18.93 15.90
N ASP A 340 3.48 18.65 14.65
CA ASP A 340 4.66 17.85 14.37
C ASP A 340 5.71 18.64 13.59
N LEU A 341 6.97 18.37 13.91
CA LEU A 341 8.13 18.84 13.19
C LEU A 341 8.83 17.63 12.57
N LEU A 342 8.88 17.59 11.23
CA LEU A 342 9.64 16.64 10.46
C LEU A 342 10.89 17.29 9.89
N PHE A 343 12.05 16.91 10.41
CA PHE A 343 13.35 17.36 9.96
C PHE A 343 13.93 16.44 8.90
N ILE A 344 14.29 17.01 7.75
CA ILE A 344 14.91 16.27 6.64
C ILE A 344 16.39 16.66 6.54
N TYR A 345 17.29 15.68 6.60
CA TYR A 345 18.73 15.87 6.41
C TYR A 345 19.17 15.49 4.98
N PRO A 346 20.35 15.93 4.50
CA PRO A 346 20.89 15.47 3.22
C PRO A 346 20.99 13.94 3.17
N LYS A 347 20.62 13.34 2.02
CA LYS A 347 20.56 11.87 1.85
C LYS A 347 21.89 11.15 2.05
N ASN A 348 23.01 11.85 1.86
CA ASN A 348 24.35 11.35 2.09
C ASN A 348 24.84 11.57 3.53
N VAL A 349 23.93 11.85 4.48
CA VAL A 349 24.25 11.85 5.90
C VAL A 349 24.88 10.53 6.32
N SER A 350 25.93 10.61 7.13
CA SER A 350 26.71 9.45 7.58
C SER A 350 27.02 9.48 9.08
N LYS A 351 26.82 10.60 9.76
CA LYS A 351 27.15 10.79 11.17
C LYS A 351 25.93 10.78 12.11
N ILE A 352 24.72 10.77 11.56
CA ILE A 352 23.45 10.66 12.30
C ILE A 352 22.86 9.28 12.00
N GLN A 353 23.00 8.33 12.93
CA GLN A 353 22.64 6.93 12.69
C GLN A 353 21.14 6.70 12.85
N ASP A 354 20.59 7.03 14.01
CA ASP A 354 19.19 6.79 14.37
C ASP A 354 18.31 8.01 14.10
N SER A 355 17.05 7.75 13.72
CA SER A 355 16.07 8.79 13.44
C SER A 355 15.48 9.32 14.73
N VAL A 356 15.38 10.64 14.88
CA VAL A 356 14.68 11.23 16.02
C VAL A 356 13.20 10.86 15.89
N ASN A 357 12.63 10.31 16.95
CA ASN A 357 11.22 9.98 17.02
C ASN A 357 10.73 9.99 18.48
N TYR A 358 10.04 11.06 18.86
CA TYR A 358 9.35 11.13 20.13
C TYR A 358 8.31 12.25 20.12
N SER A 359 7.38 12.22 21.07
CA SER A 359 6.45 13.34 21.33
C SER A 359 6.53 13.76 22.79
N ARG A 360 6.71 15.07 23.05
CA ARG A 360 6.75 15.63 24.41
C ARG A 360 6.62 17.15 24.41
N VAL A 361 6.55 17.74 25.60
CA VAL A 361 6.63 19.19 25.79
C VAL A 361 8.05 19.67 25.56
N MET A 362 8.23 20.61 24.63
CA MET A 362 9.48 21.27 24.29
C MET A 362 9.38 22.78 24.58
N ASN A 363 10.52 23.44 24.77
CA ASN A 363 10.52 24.89 25.00
C ASN A 363 10.61 25.62 23.66
N THR A 364 9.62 26.46 23.39
CA THR A 364 9.53 27.31 22.19
C THR A 364 9.48 28.78 22.59
N LYS A 365 9.65 29.71 21.65
CA LYS A 365 9.38 31.15 21.84
C LYS A 365 7.94 31.43 22.25
N ASN A 366 7.02 30.51 21.96
CA ASN A 366 5.61 30.58 22.34
C ASN A 366 5.33 29.95 23.72
N GLY A 367 6.36 29.53 24.45
CA GLY A 367 6.26 28.82 25.73
C GLY A 367 6.44 27.30 25.59
N GLY A 368 6.06 26.55 26.63
CA GLY A 368 6.08 25.08 26.57
C GLY A 368 5.00 24.56 25.62
N GLN A 369 5.40 23.82 24.59
CA GLN A 369 4.51 23.28 23.56
C GLN A 369 4.72 21.78 23.39
N PHE A 370 3.64 21.00 23.36
CA PHE A 370 3.72 19.57 23.04
C PHE A 370 3.90 19.39 21.53
N LEU A 371 5.01 18.77 21.14
CA LEU A 371 5.40 18.59 19.74
C LEU A 371 5.78 17.13 19.49
N GLY A 372 5.36 16.59 18.35
CA GLY A 372 5.99 15.42 17.76
C GLY A 372 7.27 15.85 17.04
N MET A 373 8.37 15.20 17.39
CA MET A 373 9.71 15.49 16.89
C MET A 373 10.20 14.30 16.07
N PHE A 374 10.33 14.52 14.76
CA PHE A 374 10.74 13.51 13.80
C PHE A 374 11.95 14.01 13.02
N ALA A 375 13.01 13.21 12.87
CA ALA A 375 14.13 13.56 12.01
C ALA A 375 14.68 12.35 11.27
N THR A 376 14.92 12.51 9.97
CA THR A 376 15.57 11.47 9.14
C THR A 376 16.99 11.16 9.63
N SER A 377 17.54 10.02 9.23
CA SER A 377 18.91 9.63 9.55
C SER A 377 19.50 8.69 8.50
N VAL A 378 20.69 8.15 8.74
CA VAL A 378 21.25 7.05 7.93
C VAL A 378 20.26 5.89 7.85
N TRP A 379 19.66 5.51 8.97
CA TRP A 379 18.69 4.41 9.05
C TRP A 379 17.50 4.63 8.09
N SER A 380 16.84 5.80 8.15
CA SER A 380 15.67 6.07 7.29
C SER A 380 15.99 6.05 5.78
N TYR A 381 17.24 6.30 5.39
CA TYR A 381 17.67 6.27 3.98
C TYR A 381 18.23 4.92 3.53
N ARG A 382 18.76 4.11 4.44
CA ARG A 382 19.39 2.81 4.12
C ARG A 382 18.36 1.78 3.69
N ASP A 383 17.24 1.71 4.42
CA ASP A 383 16.32 0.58 4.32
C ASP A 383 15.24 0.79 3.22
N GLN A 384 15.41 1.83 2.38
CA GLN A 384 14.45 2.26 1.35
C GLN A 384 13.01 2.41 1.86
N GLU A 385 12.86 2.61 3.17
CA GLU A 385 11.58 2.82 3.81
C GLU A 385 10.94 4.09 3.26
N SER A 386 9.63 4.02 3.05
CA SER A 386 8.88 5.24 2.76
C SER A 386 8.85 6.08 4.02
N LEU A 387 9.48 7.27 3.96
CA LEU A 387 9.41 8.25 5.04
C LEU A 387 7.98 8.66 5.36
N ALA A 388 7.07 8.63 4.37
CA ALA A 388 5.66 8.85 4.57
C ALA A 388 5.04 7.73 5.41
N MET A 389 5.30 6.46 5.09
CA MET A 389 4.77 5.32 5.85
C MET A 389 5.32 5.29 7.27
N TRP A 390 6.60 5.61 7.45
CA TRP A 390 7.19 5.76 8.79
C TRP A 390 6.50 6.87 9.59
N LEU A 391 6.40 8.08 9.03
CA LEU A 391 5.71 9.18 9.70
C LEU A 391 4.27 8.83 10.07
N ILE A 392 3.53 8.19 9.15
CA ILE A 392 2.16 7.74 9.38
C ILE A 392 2.09 6.74 10.53
N HIS A 393 2.95 5.72 10.53
CA HIS A 393 3.01 4.70 11.59
C HIS A 393 3.22 5.35 12.97
N GLU A 394 4.23 6.21 13.08
CA GLU A 394 4.57 6.85 14.35
C GLU A 394 3.47 7.81 14.84
N ASN A 395 2.81 8.52 13.91
CA ASN A 395 1.67 9.37 14.25
C ASN A 395 0.52 8.62 14.92
N MET A 396 0.29 7.35 14.55
CA MET A 396 -0.78 6.57 15.18
C MET A 396 -0.53 6.37 16.67
N HIS A 397 0.73 6.21 17.09
CA HIS A 397 1.06 6.13 18.51
C HIS A 397 0.76 7.42 19.26
N VAL A 398 0.95 8.57 18.60
CA VAL A 398 0.60 9.88 19.18
C VAL A 398 -0.91 10.01 19.36
N PHE A 399 -1.70 9.48 18.42
CA PHE A 399 -3.17 9.35 18.53
C PHE A 399 -3.62 8.37 19.62
N GLY A 400 -2.69 7.69 20.29
CA GLY A 400 -2.97 6.77 21.39
C GLY A 400 -3.21 5.34 20.94
N PHE A 401 -2.92 4.99 19.69
CA PHE A 401 -3.06 3.63 19.19
C PHE A 401 -1.83 2.77 19.55
N ALA A 402 -2.09 1.54 20.01
CA ALA A 402 -1.02 0.62 20.41
C ALA A 402 -0.23 0.08 19.20
N GLY A 403 -0.88 -0.16 18.06
CA GLY A 403 -0.23 -0.75 16.88
C GLY A 403 0.36 -2.13 17.14
N HIS A 404 1.32 -2.55 16.33
CA HIS A 404 2.13 -3.77 16.50
C HIS A 404 1.32 -5.06 16.70
N SER A 405 0.08 -5.12 16.24
CA SER A 405 -0.79 -6.29 16.36
C SER A 405 -1.83 -6.28 15.25
N PRO A 406 -2.01 -7.36 14.49
CA PRO A 406 -1.19 -8.58 14.46
C PRO A 406 0.25 -8.31 14.01
N ALA A 407 1.21 -8.99 14.63
CA ALA A 407 2.63 -8.81 14.31
C ALA A 407 3.21 -9.86 13.36
N TRP A 408 2.62 -11.05 13.28
CA TRP A 408 3.13 -12.11 12.42
C TRP A 408 2.01 -12.77 11.58
N PRO A 409 2.20 -12.94 10.27
CA PRO A 409 3.38 -12.53 9.47
C PRO A 409 3.42 -11.01 9.22
N PRO A 410 4.62 -10.39 9.10
CA PRO A 410 4.81 -8.95 9.04
C PRO A 410 4.63 -8.36 7.63
N ILE A 411 3.64 -8.86 6.89
CA ILE A 411 3.49 -8.55 5.46
C ILE A 411 2.18 -7.84 5.12
N PHE A 412 1.23 -7.76 6.05
CA PHE A 412 -0.17 -7.40 5.75
C PHE A 412 -0.61 -6.03 6.26
N SER A 413 0.13 -5.37 7.16
CA SER A 413 -0.32 -4.08 7.71
C SER A 413 0.84 -3.20 8.13
N ILE A 414 0.76 -1.91 7.83
CA ILE A 414 1.72 -0.92 8.31
C ILE A 414 1.63 -0.68 9.81
N ALA A 415 0.48 -0.99 10.43
CA ALA A 415 0.30 -0.85 11.87
C ALA A 415 1.26 -1.75 12.65
N HIS A 416 1.71 -2.84 12.04
CA HIS A 416 2.77 -3.67 12.62
C HIS A 416 4.16 -3.11 12.35
N ASN A 417 4.49 -2.93 11.08
CA ASN A 417 5.81 -2.45 10.66
C ASN A 417 5.69 -1.68 9.34
N GLN A 418 6.12 -0.43 9.36
CA GLN A 418 6.13 0.50 8.23
C GLN A 418 7.00 0.05 7.05
N ALA A 419 7.97 -0.84 7.28
CA ALA A 419 8.86 -1.41 6.27
C ALA A 419 8.26 -2.65 5.56
N GLY A 420 7.03 -3.03 5.91
CA GLY A 420 6.33 -4.19 5.38
C GLY A 420 6.09 -4.14 3.86
N LEU A 421 5.83 -5.31 3.27
CA LEU A 421 5.58 -5.46 1.84
C LEU A 421 4.27 -4.81 1.38
N SER A 422 3.28 -4.72 2.28
CA SER A 422 2.01 -4.04 2.06
C SER A 422 1.94 -2.79 2.90
N ARG A 423 1.36 -1.73 2.31
CA ARG A 423 1.15 -0.42 2.92
C ARG A 423 -0.28 -0.23 3.42
N VAL A 424 -1.06 -1.30 3.51
CA VAL A 424 -2.44 -1.24 3.96
C VAL A 424 -2.54 -1.11 5.47
N MET A 425 -3.75 -0.77 5.93
CA MET A 425 -4.14 -0.98 7.31
C MET A 425 -5.38 -1.84 7.36
N ASN A 426 -5.33 -2.89 8.17
CA ASN A 426 -6.43 -3.82 8.37
C ASN A 426 -7.68 -3.12 8.94
N VAL A 427 -8.84 -3.73 8.75
CA VAL A 427 -10.12 -3.13 9.15
C VAL A 427 -10.29 -3.06 10.66
N TRP A 428 -9.63 -3.91 11.45
CA TRP A 428 -9.66 -3.80 12.91
C TRP A 428 -8.99 -2.51 13.38
N ASP A 429 -7.76 -2.26 12.96
CA ASP A 429 -7.00 -1.07 13.34
C ASP A 429 -7.70 0.20 12.89
N ARG A 430 -8.28 0.18 11.67
CA ARG A 430 -9.14 1.27 11.18
C ARG A 430 -10.41 1.42 12.03
N MET A 431 -10.99 0.35 12.56
CA MET A 431 -12.11 0.44 13.50
C MET A 431 -11.68 1.12 14.81
N VAL A 432 -10.52 0.73 15.36
CA VAL A 432 -9.95 1.28 16.60
C VAL A 432 -9.75 2.80 16.47
N LEU A 433 -9.18 3.24 15.36
CA LEU A 433 -8.90 4.65 15.06
C LEU A 433 -10.11 5.47 14.59
N ASP A 434 -11.29 4.86 14.49
CA ASP A 434 -12.53 5.45 13.96
C ASP A 434 -12.46 5.85 12.48
N TRP A 435 -11.72 5.08 11.67
CA TRP A 435 -11.43 5.35 10.26
C TRP A 435 -12.33 4.58 9.27
N LEU A 436 -13.21 3.72 9.75
CA LEU A 436 -14.20 3.04 8.91
C LEU A 436 -15.47 3.88 8.71
N ASN A 437 -16.06 3.76 7.52
CA ASN A 437 -17.41 4.22 7.21
C ASN A 437 -18.41 3.05 7.16
N PRO A 438 -19.73 3.32 7.27
CA PRO A 438 -20.74 2.31 6.95
C PRO A 438 -20.51 1.71 5.55
N GLY A 439 -20.55 0.38 5.46
CA GLY A 439 -20.31 -0.35 4.20
C GLY A 439 -18.84 -0.69 3.91
N ASP A 440 -17.87 -0.19 4.69
CA ASP A 440 -16.47 -0.62 4.58
C ASP A 440 -16.25 -2.05 5.10
N ILE A 441 -17.17 -2.56 5.92
CA ILE A 441 -17.14 -3.92 6.45
C ILE A 441 -18.53 -4.56 6.42
N TYR A 442 -18.57 -5.89 6.43
CA TYR A 442 -19.75 -6.66 6.82
C TYR A 442 -19.60 -7.07 8.29
N CYS A 443 -20.48 -6.60 9.16
CA CYS A 443 -20.46 -6.92 10.59
C CYS A 443 -21.61 -7.87 10.96
N THR A 444 -21.34 -8.90 11.76
CA THR A 444 -22.37 -9.85 12.23
C THR A 444 -21.95 -10.52 13.54
N ASP A 445 -22.83 -11.33 14.12
CA ASP A 445 -22.54 -12.23 15.22
C ASP A 445 -22.47 -13.68 14.74
N VAL A 446 -21.69 -14.52 15.43
CA VAL A 446 -21.65 -15.96 15.18
C VAL A 446 -23.06 -16.58 15.19
N GLU A 447 -23.95 -16.09 16.05
CA GLU A 447 -25.31 -16.62 16.19
C GLU A 447 -26.23 -16.32 15.00
N SER A 448 -25.92 -15.28 14.24
CA SER A 448 -26.70 -14.82 13.08
C SER A 448 -26.21 -15.39 11.74
N LEU A 449 -25.19 -16.26 11.75
CA LEU A 449 -24.64 -16.85 10.54
C LEU A 449 -25.59 -17.90 9.94
N HIS A 450 -25.90 -17.74 8.65
CA HIS A 450 -26.79 -18.64 7.90
C HIS A 450 -26.21 -19.16 6.58
N GLY A 451 -24.92 -18.91 6.30
CA GLY A 451 -24.28 -19.33 5.05
C GLY A 451 -24.25 -18.24 3.97
N GLU A 452 -24.36 -16.97 4.36
CA GLU A 452 -24.27 -15.85 3.44
C GLU A 452 -22.89 -15.77 2.75
N SER A 453 -22.90 -15.33 1.49
CA SER A 453 -21.69 -15.11 0.70
C SER A 453 -21.48 -13.61 0.51
N ILE A 454 -20.33 -13.12 0.94
CA ILE A 454 -19.96 -11.72 0.94
C ILE A 454 -18.85 -11.52 -0.10
N MET A 455 -19.04 -10.52 -0.96
CA MET A 455 -18.01 -10.08 -1.89
C MET A 455 -17.11 -9.04 -1.20
N LEU A 456 -15.81 -9.30 -1.17
CA LEU A 456 -14.78 -8.46 -0.57
C LEU A 456 -13.92 -7.78 -1.62
N VAL A 457 -13.67 -6.49 -1.37
CA VAL A 457 -12.60 -5.72 -2.00
C VAL A 457 -11.29 -6.05 -1.27
N PRO A 458 -10.20 -6.38 -1.97
CA PRO A 458 -8.90 -6.53 -1.32
C PRO A 458 -8.47 -5.25 -0.59
N GLU A 459 -7.86 -5.36 0.59
CA GLU A 459 -7.41 -4.21 1.39
C GLU A 459 -6.47 -3.29 0.60
N GLU A 460 -5.69 -3.87 -0.32
CA GLU A 460 -4.68 -3.17 -1.12
C GLU A 460 -5.26 -2.31 -2.24
N ARG A 461 -6.57 -2.36 -2.48
CA ARG A 461 -7.22 -1.66 -3.58
C ARG A 461 -8.06 -0.48 -3.11
N GLU A 462 -7.92 0.63 -3.84
CA GLU A 462 -8.83 1.77 -3.73
C GLU A 462 -10.17 1.55 -4.45
N GLN A 463 -11.05 0.74 -3.86
CA GLN A 463 -12.42 0.52 -4.35
C GLN A 463 -13.42 0.52 -3.19
N SER A 464 -14.54 1.21 -3.36
CA SER A 464 -15.57 1.27 -2.31
C SER A 464 -16.35 -0.04 -2.22
N GLY A 465 -16.53 -0.54 -1.01
CA GLY A 465 -17.23 -1.78 -0.70
C GLY A 465 -16.67 -2.42 0.57
N PRO A 466 -17.25 -3.55 1.02
CA PRO A 466 -16.72 -4.28 2.15
C PRO A 466 -15.30 -4.75 1.86
N GLN A 467 -14.34 -4.37 2.70
CA GLN A 467 -12.94 -4.82 2.60
C GLN A 467 -12.66 -5.97 3.57
N GLY A 468 -13.41 -6.01 4.70
CA GLY A 468 -13.38 -7.11 5.66
C GLY A 468 -14.76 -7.56 6.13
N ILE A 469 -14.78 -8.78 6.68
CA ILE A 469 -15.89 -9.35 7.44
C ILE A 469 -15.49 -9.34 8.91
N MET A 470 -16.34 -8.82 9.79
CA MET A 470 -16.14 -8.86 11.23
C MET A 470 -17.26 -9.68 11.87
N ILE A 471 -16.90 -10.76 12.55
CA ILE A 471 -17.82 -11.70 13.20
C ILE A 471 -17.55 -11.65 14.69
N LYS A 472 -18.51 -11.14 15.44
CA LYS A 472 -18.45 -11.08 16.89
C LYS A 472 -18.67 -12.47 17.48
N LEU A 473 -17.67 -12.93 18.23
CA LEU A 473 -17.64 -14.24 18.88
C LEU A 473 -18.13 -14.12 20.34
N SER A 474 -17.82 -13.00 20.99
CA SER A 474 -18.25 -12.68 22.36
C SER A 474 -18.27 -11.17 22.58
N SER A 475 -18.38 -10.70 23.84
CA SER A 475 -18.29 -9.27 24.15
C SER A 475 -16.87 -8.70 24.00
N HIS A 476 -15.84 -9.55 23.89
CA HIS A 476 -14.42 -9.16 23.82
C HIS A 476 -13.62 -9.94 22.76
N GLU A 477 -14.28 -10.78 21.94
CA GLU A 477 -13.63 -11.54 20.86
C GLU A 477 -14.29 -11.27 19.52
N LEU A 478 -13.45 -11.15 18.49
CA LEU A 478 -13.84 -10.93 17.09
C LEU A 478 -13.02 -11.85 16.18
N LEU A 479 -13.66 -12.41 15.16
CA LEU A 479 -12.97 -12.96 14.00
C LEU A 479 -13.10 -11.97 12.84
N VAL A 480 -11.98 -11.60 12.25
CA VAL A 480 -11.91 -10.70 11.10
C VAL A 480 -11.40 -11.49 9.89
N VAL A 481 -12.09 -11.38 8.76
CA VAL A 481 -11.68 -12.00 7.49
C VAL A 481 -11.42 -10.93 6.46
N GLU A 482 -10.22 -10.92 5.88
CA GLU A 482 -9.78 -9.88 4.94
C GLU A 482 -9.29 -10.51 3.64
N SER A 483 -9.52 -9.83 2.52
CA SER A 483 -8.94 -10.21 1.23
C SER A 483 -7.64 -9.44 1.01
N HIS A 484 -6.60 -10.15 0.58
CA HIS A 484 -5.31 -9.56 0.25
C HIS A 484 -4.89 -9.91 -1.18
N LYS A 485 -4.38 -8.93 -1.92
CA LYS A 485 -3.84 -9.11 -3.28
C LYS A 485 -2.68 -8.16 -3.56
N ARG A 486 -1.88 -8.48 -4.59
CA ARG A 486 -1.03 -7.44 -5.20
C ARG A 486 -1.90 -6.40 -5.91
N ASP A 487 -1.89 -5.17 -5.39
CA ASP A 487 -2.61 -4.02 -5.95
C ASP A 487 -1.91 -2.69 -5.57
N GLU A 488 -2.60 -1.55 -5.68
CA GLU A 488 -2.09 -0.19 -5.42
C GLU A 488 -1.15 -0.11 -4.21
N TRP A 489 -1.58 -0.62 -3.06
CA TRP A 489 -0.86 -0.50 -1.79
C TRP A 489 0.11 -1.65 -1.48
N SER A 490 0.40 -2.53 -2.43
CA SER A 490 1.24 -3.72 -2.19
C SER A 490 2.09 -4.12 -3.40
N GLN A 491 2.64 -3.14 -4.11
CA GLN A 491 3.41 -3.36 -5.34
C GLN A 491 4.61 -4.31 -5.19
N SER A 492 5.11 -4.49 -3.95
CA SER A 492 6.18 -5.42 -3.60
C SER A 492 5.75 -6.89 -3.58
N TYR A 493 4.44 -7.17 -3.55
CA TYR A 493 3.93 -8.54 -3.65
C TYR A 493 4.18 -9.14 -5.05
N PRO A 494 4.35 -10.47 -5.15
CA PRO A 494 4.33 -11.21 -6.40
C PRO A 494 3.04 -10.94 -7.18
N ALA A 495 3.12 -10.96 -8.52
CA ALA A 495 1.97 -10.66 -9.39
C ALA A 495 0.74 -11.57 -9.14
N ASP A 496 0.99 -12.76 -8.62
CA ASP A 496 0.03 -13.81 -8.32
C ASP A 496 -0.33 -13.91 -6.84
N PHE A 497 0.21 -13.04 -5.99
CA PHE A 497 -0.11 -13.02 -4.58
C PHE A 497 -1.59 -12.66 -4.39
N TYR A 498 -2.31 -13.57 -3.76
CA TYR A 498 -3.69 -13.38 -3.36
C TYR A 498 -4.05 -14.34 -2.22
N GLY A 499 -5.13 -14.06 -1.50
CA GLY A 499 -5.74 -14.99 -0.57
C GLY A 499 -6.62 -14.26 0.43
N ILE A 500 -7.27 -14.99 1.33
CA ILE A 500 -7.96 -14.38 2.48
C ILE A 500 -7.27 -14.75 3.78
N THR A 501 -7.13 -13.80 4.69
CA THR A 501 -6.59 -14.03 6.04
C THR A 501 -7.72 -14.14 7.05
N LEU A 502 -7.48 -14.89 8.12
CA LEU A 502 -8.32 -14.89 9.32
C LEU A 502 -7.52 -14.25 10.44
N MET A 503 -8.01 -13.14 10.98
CA MET A 503 -7.42 -12.46 12.12
C MET A 503 -8.34 -12.62 13.33
N TYR A 504 -7.79 -13.18 14.41
CA TYR A 504 -8.49 -13.30 15.69
C TYR A 504 -8.11 -12.13 16.59
N VAL A 505 -9.11 -11.45 17.13
CA VAL A 505 -8.97 -10.32 18.06
C VAL A 505 -9.55 -10.72 19.42
N ASP A 506 -8.81 -10.45 20.48
CA ASP A 506 -9.21 -10.64 21.87
C ASP A 506 -8.82 -9.41 22.69
N THR A 507 -9.81 -8.57 23.01
CA THR A 507 -9.59 -7.30 23.71
C THR A 507 -9.34 -7.45 25.20
N THR A 508 -9.32 -8.69 25.73
CA THR A 508 -8.80 -8.97 27.08
C THR A 508 -7.27 -9.04 27.10
N ARG A 509 -6.64 -9.27 25.95
CA ARG A 509 -5.18 -9.38 25.82
C ARG A 509 -4.56 -8.03 25.47
N ASP A 510 -3.44 -7.74 26.12
CA ASP A 510 -2.61 -6.60 25.77
C ASP A 510 -1.81 -6.83 24.49
N THR A 511 -1.25 -5.76 23.95
CA THR A 511 -0.20 -5.79 22.93
C THR A 511 1.13 -5.49 23.59
N ASP A 512 1.78 -6.53 24.11
CA ASP A 512 3.02 -6.42 24.85
C ASP A 512 4.22 -6.32 23.89
N ARG A 513 4.91 -5.17 23.92
CA ARG A 513 6.08 -4.87 23.10
C ARG A 513 7.42 -5.08 23.82
N SER A 514 7.42 -5.68 25.02
CA SER A 514 8.62 -5.80 25.86
C SER A 514 9.76 -6.60 25.20
N GLY A 515 9.44 -7.51 24.26
CA GLY A 515 10.40 -8.34 23.54
C GLY A 515 10.69 -7.93 22.09
N GLU A 516 10.16 -6.79 21.62
CA GLU A 516 10.18 -6.42 20.20
C GLU A 516 11.60 -6.35 19.61
N ASN A 517 12.58 -5.94 20.40
CA ASN A 517 13.99 -5.92 20.00
C ASN A 517 14.75 -7.22 20.29
N PHE A 518 14.18 -8.13 21.09
CA PHE A 518 14.83 -9.38 21.45
C PHE A 518 13.84 -10.47 21.88
N GLY A 519 13.69 -11.48 21.03
CA GLY A 519 13.05 -12.75 21.40
C GLY A 519 11.53 -12.79 21.32
N ASP A 520 10.87 -11.75 20.82
CA ASP A 520 9.47 -11.82 20.44
C ASP A 520 9.27 -12.65 19.15
N ASP A 521 8.19 -13.44 19.13
CA ASP A 521 7.79 -14.25 17.99
C ASP A 521 6.74 -13.59 17.10
N GLY A 522 6.14 -12.47 17.54
CA GLY A 522 5.05 -11.76 16.85
C GLY A 522 3.72 -12.55 16.79
N LYS A 523 3.68 -13.78 17.31
CA LYS A 523 2.54 -14.70 17.23
C LYS A 523 1.64 -14.66 18.48
N GLY A 524 2.01 -13.86 19.48
CA GLY A 524 1.23 -13.75 20.70
C GLY A 524 1.50 -14.85 21.73
N THR A 525 2.51 -15.70 21.51
CA THR A 525 2.82 -16.85 22.38
C THR A 525 3.80 -16.52 23.49
N ARG A 526 4.84 -15.72 23.18
CA ARG A 526 5.80 -15.23 24.17
C ARG A 526 5.33 -13.94 24.85
N PHE A 527 4.87 -12.99 24.05
CA PHE A 527 4.33 -11.71 24.50
C PHE A 527 2.90 -11.59 24.02
N ALA A 528 2.00 -11.08 24.86
CA ALA A 528 0.59 -10.99 24.52
C ALA A 528 0.37 -10.09 23.29
N ARG A 529 -0.60 -10.46 22.45
CA ARG A 529 -1.05 -9.65 21.32
C ARG A 529 -2.57 -9.58 21.35
N THR A 530 -3.12 -8.39 21.14
CA THR A 530 -4.58 -8.19 21.06
C THR A 530 -5.17 -8.86 19.83
N ALA A 531 -4.42 -8.88 18.73
CA ALA A 531 -4.83 -9.51 17.48
C ALA A 531 -3.71 -10.42 16.93
N THR A 532 -4.07 -11.57 16.37
CA THR A 532 -3.15 -12.54 15.76
C THR A 532 -3.77 -13.13 14.49
N TYR A 533 -2.97 -13.34 13.44
CA TYR A 533 -3.41 -14.14 12.30
C TYR A 533 -3.54 -15.61 12.71
N VAL A 534 -4.66 -16.23 12.34
CA VAL A 534 -4.93 -17.65 12.58
C VAL A 534 -3.96 -18.47 11.75
N ASP A 535 -3.27 -19.39 12.41
CA ASP A 535 -2.33 -20.31 11.78
C ASP A 535 -3.09 -21.37 10.95
N LEU A 536 -2.81 -21.44 9.65
CA LEU A 536 -3.43 -22.36 8.70
C LEU A 536 -2.43 -23.37 8.12
N HIS A 537 -1.31 -23.65 8.81
CA HIS A 537 -0.28 -24.58 8.32
C HIS A 537 -0.81 -25.99 8.00
N SER A 538 -1.96 -26.39 8.57
CA SER A 538 -2.63 -27.66 8.27
C SER A 538 -3.05 -27.80 6.80
N LEU A 539 -3.15 -26.70 6.05
CA LEU A 539 -3.52 -26.70 4.63
C LEU A 539 -2.34 -26.99 3.69
N ASN A 540 -1.10 -26.95 4.19
CA ASN A 540 0.12 -27.37 3.50
C ASN A 540 0.31 -26.72 2.12
N HIS A 541 0.38 -25.39 2.09
CA HIS A 541 0.62 -24.63 0.88
C HIS A 541 2.05 -24.77 0.38
N ALA A 542 2.20 -24.84 -0.94
CA ALA A 542 3.51 -24.76 -1.56
C ALA A 542 4.17 -23.40 -1.20
N PRO A 543 5.45 -23.41 -0.79
CA PRO A 543 6.16 -22.19 -0.38
C PRO A 543 6.17 -21.18 -1.54
N ALA A 544 6.03 -19.90 -1.20
CA ALA A 544 6.21 -18.83 -2.18
C ALA A 544 7.68 -18.74 -2.61
N SER A 545 7.94 -18.23 -3.82
CA SER A 545 9.30 -18.08 -4.36
C SER A 545 10.17 -17.04 -3.63
N ASN A 546 9.61 -16.32 -2.64
CA ASN A 546 10.28 -15.26 -1.89
C ASN A 546 10.08 -15.49 -0.38
N GLY A 547 11.18 -15.44 0.39
CA GLY A 547 11.25 -15.93 1.77
C GLY A 547 10.17 -15.38 2.71
N SER A 548 10.05 -14.06 2.86
CA SER A 548 9.07 -13.45 3.78
C SER A 548 7.61 -13.72 3.41
N ILE A 549 7.33 -13.92 2.12
CA ILE A 549 5.99 -14.29 1.64
C ILE A 549 5.75 -15.79 1.85
N SER A 550 6.80 -16.61 1.81
CA SER A 550 6.71 -18.05 2.03
C SER A 550 6.18 -18.39 3.42
N ASP A 551 6.48 -17.58 4.43
CA ASP A 551 5.91 -17.79 5.77
C ASP A 551 4.47 -17.26 5.86
N GLY A 552 4.16 -16.22 5.08
CA GLY A 552 2.83 -15.61 5.05
C GLY A 552 1.76 -16.47 4.40
N VAL A 553 2.10 -17.28 3.39
CA VAL A 553 1.12 -18.14 2.69
C VAL A 553 0.47 -19.19 3.61
N ASN A 554 1.08 -19.52 4.75
CA ASN A 554 0.51 -20.44 5.73
C ASN A 554 -0.53 -19.78 6.66
N TYR A 555 -0.82 -18.50 6.46
CA TYR A 555 -1.83 -17.73 7.18
C TYR A 555 -2.97 -17.26 6.25
N MET A 556 -3.02 -17.82 5.04
CA MET A 556 -4.02 -17.46 4.02
C MET A 556 -4.83 -18.69 3.62
N LEU A 557 -6.08 -18.49 3.22
CA LEU A 557 -6.85 -19.47 2.44
C LEU A 557 -6.75 -19.11 0.95
N TYR A 558 -6.67 -20.14 0.10
CA TYR A 558 -6.85 -20.05 -1.34
C TYR A 558 -8.25 -20.47 -1.79
N GLN A 559 -8.56 -20.17 -3.05
CA GLN A 559 -9.87 -20.52 -3.62
C GLN A 559 -10.17 -22.01 -3.45
N GLY A 560 -11.38 -22.30 -2.97
CA GLY A 560 -11.91 -23.64 -2.71
C GLY A 560 -11.67 -24.13 -1.28
N GLU A 561 -10.82 -23.46 -0.51
CA GLU A 561 -10.48 -23.87 0.85
C GLU A 561 -11.47 -23.36 1.89
N SER A 562 -11.51 -24.06 3.01
CA SER A 562 -12.34 -23.71 4.16
C SER A 562 -11.60 -23.96 5.46
N PHE A 563 -11.91 -23.17 6.48
CA PHE A 563 -11.37 -23.36 7.83
C PHE A 563 -12.44 -23.10 8.89
N ASP A 564 -12.49 -23.97 9.90
CA ASP A 564 -13.37 -23.84 11.05
C ASP A 564 -12.58 -23.25 12.23
N PHE A 565 -13.05 -22.11 12.75
CA PHE A 565 -12.42 -21.44 13.88
C PHE A 565 -13.47 -20.90 14.85
N LYS A 566 -13.39 -21.32 16.12
CA LYS A 566 -14.28 -20.87 17.22
C LYS A 566 -15.78 -20.87 16.85
N GLY A 567 -16.26 -21.94 16.21
CA GLY A 567 -17.67 -22.10 15.84
C GLY A 567 -18.09 -21.38 14.55
N VAL A 568 -17.15 -20.77 13.83
CA VAL A 568 -17.37 -20.15 12.52
C VAL A 568 -16.65 -20.96 11.45
N ARG A 569 -17.36 -21.29 10.36
CA ARG A 569 -16.78 -21.82 9.13
C ARG A 569 -16.58 -20.68 8.14
N VAL A 570 -15.35 -20.52 7.66
CA VAL A 570 -15.01 -19.56 6.60
C VAL A 570 -14.62 -20.34 5.35
N GLU A 571 -15.28 -20.08 4.23
CA GLU A 571 -15.02 -20.74 2.95
C GLU A 571 -14.63 -19.70 1.89
N PHE A 572 -13.47 -19.85 1.28
CA PHE A 572 -13.04 -19.00 0.18
C PHE A 572 -13.61 -19.52 -1.14
N ILE A 573 -14.81 -19.07 -1.48
CA ILE A 573 -15.59 -19.62 -2.60
C ILE A 573 -14.94 -19.34 -3.95
N LYS A 574 -14.53 -18.10 -4.19
CA LYS A 574 -14.07 -17.67 -5.50
C LYS A 574 -13.15 -16.48 -5.42
N THR A 575 -12.05 -16.54 -6.16
CA THR A 575 -11.18 -15.41 -6.41
C THR A 575 -11.40 -14.80 -7.79
N GLY A 576 -11.00 -13.54 -7.94
CA GLY A 576 -11.08 -12.79 -9.20
C GLY A 576 -10.58 -11.37 -9.00
N PHE A 577 -11.21 -10.41 -9.68
CA PHE A 577 -10.99 -8.99 -9.37
C PHE A 577 -11.34 -8.70 -7.90
N ASN A 578 -12.54 -9.07 -7.46
CA ASN A 578 -12.95 -9.11 -6.05
C ASN A 578 -13.15 -10.56 -5.61
N ASP A 579 -13.05 -10.81 -4.32
CA ASP A 579 -13.12 -12.15 -3.74
C ASP A 579 -14.51 -12.42 -3.15
N ILE A 580 -14.95 -13.67 -3.15
CA ILE A 580 -16.21 -14.09 -2.55
C ILE A 580 -15.92 -15.07 -1.43
N VAL A 581 -16.33 -14.71 -0.22
CA VAL A 581 -16.18 -15.50 1.00
C VAL A 581 -17.54 -15.89 1.51
N ARG A 582 -17.73 -17.15 1.90
CA ARG A 582 -18.93 -17.60 2.59
C ARG A 582 -18.62 -17.81 4.07
N ILE A 583 -19.55 -17.38 4.91
CA ILE A 583 -19.48 -17.54 6.36
C ILE A 583 -20.71 -18.30 6.85
N SER A 584 -20.51 -19.30 7.70
CA SER A 584 -21.59 -20.06 8.34
C SER A 584 -21.18 -20.47 9.75
N LYS A 585 -22.14 -20.97 10.55
CA LYS A 585 -21.77 -21.72 11.75
C LYS A 585 -20.97 -22.97 11.37
N SER A 586 -19.97 -23.31 12.18
CA SER A 586 -19.32 -24.63 12.10
C SER A 586 -20.35 -25.70 12.46
N GLY A 587 -20.31 -26.81 11.71
CA GLY A 587 -21.12 -28.00 12.01
C GLY A 587 -20.69 -28.73 13.26
#